data_AF-A0A015JBE7-F1
#
_entry.id   AF-A0A015JBE7-F1
#
_cell.length_a   1.000
_cell.length_b   1.000
_cell.length_c   1.000
_cell.angle_alpha   90.00
_cell.angle_beta   90.00
_cell.angle_gamma   90.00
#
_symmetry.space_group_name_H-M   'P 1'
#
loop_
_entity.id
_entity.type
_entity.pdbx_description
1 polymer ?
#
loop_
_entity_poly.entity_id
_entity_poly.type
_entity_poly.pdbx_seq_one_letter_code
_entity_poly.pdbx_strand_id
1 'polypeptide(L)'
;MNLVNCLSGNEIVDDFIQEMQLKINDYDDMVFEWIPYNQFNNIKEIGKGGFTTVYSAKWKDGLLEYDKVKEIHERNPNIVIALKCLHNSQNISNEFLNKIKKFSINKRSNILNIYGISQNPDTKEYIIVLKYAKKGNLNNWINKNYEYFDWQAKLSVLDNIICGLKEIHQKNMVHHDFHTGNILFLSDIIDFNMNYISISDIGLYREVGNKDEMNIYGVMPYVAPEVLKGKLYTQAADIYSFGMIMYFVATGQQPFHNCAHDHHLALDICKGVRPEIYEPEAPRCYINLMKKCWDSDPNNRPNIFEVNNLITSFYKSSGVDFYIVENEEIEMQFKKAEEYRKASISSIKNYQAAIHSQAIYTSRLLNPFTKDLNSECLDCVI
;
A
#
# COMPACT_ATOMS: atom_id res chain seq x y z
N MET A 1 -19.88 27.42 -1.38
CA MET A 1 -18.44 27.68 -1.58
C MET A 1 -18.25 27.93 -3.06
N ASN A 2 -17.92 29.16 -3.50
CA ASN A 2 -17.50 29.38 -4.90
C ASN A 2 -16.01 29.04 -4.98
N LEU A 3 -15.70 27.75 -5.05
CA LEU A 3 -14.35 27.26 -5.29
C LEU A 3 -13.94 27.63 -6.72
N VAL A 4 -12.67 27.96 -6.90
CA VAL A 4 -12.07 28.42 -8.16
C VAL A 4 -12.42 27.44 -9.28
N ASN A 5 -13.21 27.88 -10.26
CA ASN A 5 -13.51 27.12 -11.48
C ASN A 5 -12.28 27.07 -12.39
N CYS A 6 -11.34 26.17 -12.10
CA CYS A 6 -10.40 25.71 -13.11
C CYS A 6 -11.11 24.67 -13.98
N LEU A 7 -11.83 25.14 -15.00
CA LEU A 7 -12.45 24.27 -15.99
C LEU A 7 -11.36 23.57 -16.81
N SER A 8 -11.49 22.26 -16.99
CA SER A 8 -10.62 21.46 -17.84
C SER A 8 -10.91 21.65 -19.33
N GLY A 9 -12.11 22.17 -19.65
CA GLY A 9 -12.63 22.21 -21.01
C GLY A 9 -13.29 20.89 -21.45
N ASN A 10 -13.47 19.94 -20.54
CA ASN A 10 -14.16 18.68 -20.74
C ASN A 10 -15.27 18.55 -19.68
N GLU A 11 -16.52 18.56 -20.12
CA GLU A 11 -17.71 18.53 -19.25
C GLU A 11 -17.72 17.33 -18.30
N ILE A 12 -17.31 16.14 -18.75
CA ILE A 12 -17.25 14.92 -17.93
C ILE A 12 -16.22 15.07 -16.80
N VAL A 13 -15.07 15.69 -17.10
CA VAL A 13 -14.02 15.96 -16.10
C VAL A 13 -14.50 17.01 -15.10
N ASP A 14 -15.14 18.07 -15.59
CA ASP A 14 -15.58 19.19 -14.77
C ASP A 14 -16.70 18.76 -13.80
N ASP A 15 -17.66 17.95 -14.27
CA ASP A 15 -18.68 17.32 -13.44
C ASP A 15 -18.08 16.39 -12.39
N PHE A 16 -17.07 15.60 -12.76
CA PHE A 16 -16.38 14.73 -11.82
C PHE A 16 -15.63 15.51 -10.73
N ILE A 17 -14.99 16.63 -11.08
CA ILE A 17 -14.33 17.50 -10.10
C ILE A 17 -15.35 18.06 -9.12
N GLN A 18 -16.50 18.53 -9.61
CA GLN A 18 -17.59 18.98 -8.73
C GLN A 18 -18.08 17.86 -7.82
N GLU A 19 -18.26 16.64 -8.34
CA GLU A 19 -18.63 15.46 -7.53
C GLU A 19 -17.61 15.20 -6.41
N MET A 20 -16.32 15.32 -6.70
CA MET A 20 -15.26 15.14 -5.70
C MET A 20 -15.23 16.27 -4.67
N GLN A 21 -15.45 17.52 -5.09
CA GLN A 21 -15.51 18.68 -4.19
C GLN A 21 -16.74 18.64 -3.26
N LEU A 22 -17.87 18.08 -3.72
CA LEU A 22 -19.06 17.88 -2.88
C LEU A 22 -18.85 16.87 -1.74
N LYS A 23 -17.79 16.06 -1.78
CA LYS A 23 -17.44 15.11 -0.71
C LYS A 23 -16.69 15.76 0.45
N ILE A 24 -16.22 17.00 0.28
CA ILE A 24 -15.52 17.77 1.32
C ILE A 24 -16.51 18.02 2.46
N ASN A 25 -16.21 17.49 3.64
CA ASN A 25 -17.05 17.62 4.83
C ASN A 25 -16.29 18.06 6.08
N ASP A 26 -14.96 18.07 6.04
CA ASP A 26 -14.08 18.48 7.14
C ASP A 26 -13.02 19.48 6.66
N TYR A 27 -12.49 20.29 7.58
CA TYR A 27 -11.42 21.25 7.31
C TYR A 27 -10.08 20.57 6.91
N ASP A 28 -9.91 19.29 7.24
CA ASP A 28 -8.74 18.50 6.85
C ASP A 28 -8.91 17.80 5.50
N ASP A 29 -10.07 17.95 4.85
CA ASP A 29 -10.23 17.53 3.47
C ASP A 29 -9.54 18.51 2.52
N MET A 30 -8.89 17.96 1.51
CA MET A 30 -8.22 18.70 0.46
C MET A 30 -9.20 19.02 -0.65
N VAL A 31 -9.02 20.18 -1.27
CA VAL A 31 -9.75 20.54 -2.47
C VAL A 31 -9.20 19.74 -3.64
N PHE A 32 -10.05 18.89 -4.24
CA PHE A 32 -9.73 18.21 -5.48
C PHE A 32 -9.89 19.18 -6.66
N GLU A 33 -8.84 19.35 -7.47
CA GLU A 33 -8.79 20.36 -8.53
C GLU A 33 -8.42 19.78 -9.90
N TRP A 34 -8.85 20.44 -10.97
CA TRP A 34 -8.15 20.36 -12.25
C TRP A 34 -6.86 21.19 -12.16
N ILE A 35 -5.73 20.59 -12.50
CA ILE A 35 -4.43 21.27 -12.43
C ILE A 35 -3.86 21.39 -13.84
N PRO A 36 -3.82 22.60 -14.44
CA PRO A 36 -3.25 22.78 -15.78
C PRO A 36 -1.80 22.30 -15.86
N TYR A 37 -1.43 21.57 -16.91
CA TYR A 37 -0.10 20.96 -17.01
C TYR A 37 1.06 21.98 -16.94
N ASN A 38 0.85 23.21 -17.40
CA ASN A 38 1.84 24.29 -17.33
C ASN A 38 2.14 24.80 -15.89
N GLN A 39 1.41 24.31 -14.90
CA GLN A 39 1.66 24.53 -13.47
C GLN A 39 2.80 23.67 -12.91
N PHE A 40 3.22 22.65 -13.66
CA PHE A 40 4.27 21.72 -13.24
C PHE A 40 5.65 22.15 -13.76
N ASN A 41 6.60 22.27 -12.83
CA ASN A 41 8.00 22.57 -13.10
C ASN A 41 8.91 21.44 -12.62
N ASN A 42 10.12 21.36 -13.17
CA ASN A 42 11.14 20.39 -12.75
C ASN A 42 10.64 18.94 -12.75
N ILE A 43 9.91 18.58 -13.80
CA ILE A 43 9.34 17.23 -13.97
C ILE A 43 10.51 16.24 -14.14
N LYS A 44 10.57 15.23 -13.28
CA LYS A 44 11.60 14.17 -13.30
C LYS A 44 10.96 12.81 -13.12
N GLU A 45 11.29 11.85 -13.98
CA GLU A 45 10.84 10.47 -13.83
C GLU A 45 11.43 9.88 -12.54
N ILE A 46 10.58 9.25 -11.72
CA ILE A 46 10.98 8.61 -10.46
C ILE A 46 10.62 7.12 -10.42
N GLY A 47 9.85 6.62 -11.39
CA GLY A 47 9.54 5.21 -11.51
C GLY A 47 8.68 4.91 -12.74
N LYS A 48 8.85 3.70 -13.28
CA LYS A 48 8.10 3.22 -14.43
C LYS A 48 7.66 1.78 -14.18
N GLY A 49 6.35 1.55 -14.26
CA GLY A 49 5.73 0.23 -14.20
C GLY A 49 5.21 -0.20 -15.57
N GLY A 50 4.49 -1.34 -15.61
CA GLY A 50 3.95 -1.88 -16.86
C GLY A 50 2.92 -0.97 -17.54
N PHE A 51 2.06 -0.30 -16.76
CA PHE A 51 0.95 0.52 -17.27
C PHE A 51 0.96 1.96 -16.77
N THR A 52 1.97 2.36 -15.99
CA THR A 52 2.06 3.71 -15.44
C THR A 52 3.49 4.19 -15.38
N THR A 53 3.68 5.50 -15.55
CA THR A 53 4.95 6.17 -15.28
C THR A 53 4.72 7.25 -14.24
N VAL A 54 5.61 7.34 -13.25
CA VAL A 54 5.50 8.29 -12.14
C VAL A 54 6.63 9.30 -12.24
N TYR A 55 6.27 10.57 -12.14
CA TYR A 55 7.19 11.69 -12.10
C TYR A 55 7.07 12.46 -10.78
N SER A 56 8.16 13.06 -10.32
CA SER A 56 8.09 14.16 -9.34
C SER A 56 8.04 15.49 -10.06
N ALA A 57 7.30 16.46 -9.53
CA ALA A 57 7.26 17.83 -10.05
C ALA A 57 7.07 18.86 -8.92
N LYS A 58 7.42 20.12 -9.17
CA LYS A 58 7.01 21.25 -8.34
C LYS A 58 5.71 21.85 -8.90
N TRP A 59 4.68 21.98 -8.07
CA TRP A 59 3.44 22.67 -8.43
C TRP A 59 3.55 24.15 -8.06
N LYS A 60 3.55 25.06 -9.06
CA LYS A 60 3.75 26.50 -8.85
C LYS A 60 2.72 27.09 -7.89
N ASP A 61 1.43 26.99 -8.25
CA ASP A 61 0.33 27.53 -7.43
C ASP A 61 0.19 26.76 -6.11
N GLY A 62 0.40 25.44 -6.17
CA GLY A 62 0.35 24.57 -5.00
C GLY A 62 -1.05 24.36 -4.43
N LEU A 63 -1.10 23.64 -3.31
CA LEU A 63 -2.34 23.13 -2.72
C LEU A 63 -3.15 24.26 -2.07
N LEU A 64 -4.46 24.30 -2.31
CA LEU A 64 -5.38 25.16 -1.57
C LEU A 64 -5.76 24.50 -0.24
N GLU A 65 -5.42 25.14 0.88
CA GLU A 65 -5.69 24.65 2.23
C GLU A 65 -6.53 25.64 3.03
N TYR A 66 -7.39 25.15 3.91
CA TYR A 66 -8.12 25.99 4.85
C TYR A 66 -7.26 26.26 6.10
N ASP A 67 -6.92 27.52 6.36
CA ASP A 67 -6.27 27.95 7.58
C ASP A 67 -7.33 28.18 8.66
N LYS A 68 -7.34 27.32 9.69
CA LYS A 68 -8.29 27.41 10.81
C LYS A 68 -8.13 28.65 11.66
N VAL A 69 -6.90 29.16 11.79
CA VAL A 69 -6.60 30.30 12.67
C VAL A 69 -7.06 31.59 11.99
N LYS A 70 -6.87 31.67 10.67
CA LYS A 70 -7.24 32.83 9.87
C LYS A 70 -8.66 32.74 9.30
N GLU A 71 -9.28 31.57 9.31
CA GLU A 71 -10.58 31.26 8.67
C GLU A 71 -10.62 31.60 7.17
N ILE A 72 -9.49 31.39 6.47
CA ILE A 72 -9.36 31.66 5.03
C ILE A 72 -8.78 30.45 4.30
N HIS A 73 -9.03 30.39 3.00
CA HIS A 73 -8.29 29.48 2.12
C HIS A 73 -7.00 30.16 1.63
N GLU A 74 -5.87 29.49 1.83
CA GLU A 74 -4.55 29.94 1.41
C GLU A 74 -3.89 28.88 0.53
N ARG A 75 -3.19 29.32 -0.53
CA ARG A 75 -2.40 28.39 -1.35
C ARG A 75 -1.01 28.21 -0.73
N ASN A 76 -0.55 26.97 -0.70
CA ASN A 76 0.81 26.62 -0.33
C ASN A 76 1.64 26.37 -1.61
N PRO A 77 2.32 27.38 -2.16
CA PRO A 77 2.96 27.31 -3.47
C PRO A 77 4.24 26.46 -3.45
N ASN A 78 4.66 26.01 -4.63
CA ASN A 78 5.92 25.30 -4.88
C ASN A 78 6.09 23.98 -4.12
N ILE A 79 5.00 23.33 -3.72
CA ILE A 79 5.04 21.99 -3.13
C ILE A 79 5.52 20.95 -4.16
N VAL A 80 6.21 19.92 -3.66
CA VAL A 80 6.61 18.77 -4.47
C VAL A 80 5.47 17.75 -4.50
N ILE A 81 5.10 17.32 -5.70
CA ILE A 81 3.99 16.41 -5.97
C ILE A 81 4.47 15.21 -6.79
N ALA A 82 3.70 14.12 -6.72
CA ALA A 82 3.85 12.98 -7.61
C ALA A 82 2.81 13.08 -8.74
N LEU A 83 3.26 12.96 -9.98
CA LEU A 83 2.45 12.90 -11.18
C LEU A 83 2.44 11.45 -11.67
N LYS A 84 1.30 10.76 -11.52
CA LYS A 84 1.14 9.39 -11.99
C LYS A 84 0.41 9.40 -13.34
N CYS A 85 1.17 9.23 -14.41
CA CYS A 85 0.66 9.13 -15.78
C CYS A 85 0.17 7.71 -16.02
N LEU A 86 -1.10 7.55 -16.40
CA LEU A 86 -1.65 6.26 -16.78
C LEU A 86 -1.53 6.06 -18.29
N HIS A 87 -0.90 4.99 -18.72
CA HIS A 87 -0.80 4.69 -20.15
C HIS A 87 -2.17 4.38 -20.74
N ASN A 88 -2.35 4.72 -22.02
CA ASN A 88 -3.57 4.47 -22.79
C ASN A 88 -4.84 5.09 -22.19
N SER A 89 -4.68 6.19 -21.45
CA SER A 89 -5.78 6.92 -20.79
C SER A 89 -6.27 8.13 -21.60
N GLN A 90 -6.03 8.21 -22.90
CA GLN A 90 -6.40 9.40 -23.71
C GLN A 90 -7.91 9.70 -23.69
N ASN A 91 -8.72 8.65 -23.57
CA ASN A 91 -10.18 8.76 -23.47
C ASN A 91 -10.61 8.61 -22.02
N ILE A 92 -11.32 9.63 -21.50
CA ILE A 92 -11.94 9.54 -20.19
C ILE A 92 -13.02 8.46 -20.21
N SER A 93 -12.99 7.58 -19.21
CA SER A 93 -13.99 6.54 -19.02
C SER A 93 -14.48 6.53 -17.58
N ASN A 94 -15.71 6.05 -17.37
CA ASN A 94 -16.23 5.83 -16.03
C ASN A 94 -15.35 4.87 -15.22
N GLU A 95 -14.66 3.93 -15.87
CA GLU A 95 -13.69 3.05 -15.21
C GLU A 95 -12.51 3.85 -14.62
N PHE A 96 -11.94 4.77 -15.41
CA PHE A 96 -10.87 5.66 -14.96
C PHE A 96 -11.30 6.54 -13.79
N LEU A 97 -12.46 7.21 -13.91
CA LEU A 97 -13.00 8.04 -12.84
C LEU A 97 -13.28 7.23 -11.57
N ASN A 98 -13.85 6.03 -11.70
CA ASN A 98 -14.08 5.12 -10.57
C ASN A 98 -12.77 4.67 -9.90
N LYS A 99 -11.66 4.56 -10.62
CA LYS A 99 -10.33 4.33 -10.02
C LYS A 99 -9.88 5.55 -9.20
N ILE A 100 -10.13 6.78 -9.66
CA ILE A 100 -9.78 8.01 -8.94
C ILE A 100 -10.60 8.17 -7.65
N LYS A 101 -11.89 7.81 -7.66
CA LYS A 101 -12.77 7.89 -6.47
C LYS A 101 -12.27 7.09 -5.26
N LYS A 102 -11.33 6.16 -5.47
CA LYS A 102 -10.75 5.30 -4.43
C LYS A 102 -9.71 6.01 -3.58
N PHE A 103 -9.11 7.08 -4.09
CA PHE A 103 -8.13 7.87 -3.35
C PHE A 103 -8.80 8.73 -2.28
N SER A 104 -8.03 9.12 -1.27
CA SER A 104 -8.54 9.92 -0.16
C SER A 104 -8.26 11.40 -0.35
N ILE A 105 -9.30 12.21 -0.15
CA ILE A 105 -9.16 13.67 -0.01
C ILE A 105 -8.88 14.08 1.43
N ASN A 106 -8.97 13.18 2.41
CA ASN A 106 -8.75 13.49 3.82
C ASN A 106 -7.26 13.42 4.17
N LYS A 107 -6.67 14.50 4.68
CA LYS A 107 -5.24 14.58 5.04
C LYS A 107 -4.80 13.60 6.13
N ARG A 108 -5.73 13.17 6.99
CA ARG A 108 -5.52 12.22 8.09
C ARG A 108 -5.87 10.78 7.70
N SER A 109 -6.07 10.49 6.43
CA SER A 109 -6.26 9.11 5.96
C SER A 109 -4.91 8.40 5.84
N ASN A 110 -4.88 7.09 6.09
CA ASN A 110 -3.74 6.24 5.73
C ASN A 110 -3.80 5.78 4.26
N ILE A 111 -4.68 6.34 3.44
CA ILE A 111 -4.70 6.19 1.98
C ILE A 111 -3.98 7.39 1.34
N LEU A 112 -3.20 7.14 0.29
CA LEU A 112 -2.43 8.18 -0.38
C LEU A 112 -3.34 9.31 -0.86
N ASN A 113 -2.96 10.52 -0.46
CA ASN A 113 -3.70 11.74 -0.73
C ASN A 113 -3.65 12.11 -2.21
N ILE A 114 -4.83 12.40 -2.75
CA ILE A 114 -5.01 12.93 -4.10
C ILE A 114 -5.30 14.43 -4.05
N TYR A 115 -4.62 15.19 -4.91
CA TYR A 115 -4.82 16.63 -5.05
C TYR A 115 -5.67 17.00 -6.26
N GLY A 116 -5.68 16.14 -7.29
CA GLY A 116 -6.40 16.47 -8.50
C GLY A 116 -6.04 15.58 -9.66
N ILE A 117 -6.47 16.04 -10.84
CA ILE A 117 -6.15 15.45 -12.13
C ILE A 117 -5.62 16.51 -13.09
N SER A 118 -4.83 16.05 -14.05
CA SER A 118 -4.30 16.84 -15.15
C SER A 118 -4.29 16.00 -16.42
N GLN A 119 -3.88 16.59 -17.53
CA GLN A 119 -3.68 15.88 -18.79
C GLN A 119 -2.41 16.37 -19.45
N ASN A 120 -1.60 15.43 -19.94
CA ASN A 120 -0.42 15.77 -20.72
C ASN A 120 -0.86 16.41 -22.06
N PRO A 121 -0.40 17.62 -22.41
CA PRO A 121 -0.84 18.31 -23.63
C PRO A 121 -0.38 17.59 -24.91
N ASP A 122 0.73 16.85 -24.85
CA ASP A 122 1.33 16.16 -26.00
C ASP A 122 0.77 14.75 -26.17
N THR A 123 0.80 13.92 -25.11
CA THR A 123 0.36 12.52 -25.18
C THR A 123 -1.15 12.35 -25.02
N LYS A 124 -1.84 13.38 -24.51
CA LYS A 124 -3.26 13.38 -24.11
C LYS A 124 -3.60 12.40 -23.00
N GLU A 125 -2.62 11.74 -22.39
CA GLU A 125 -2.83 10.85 -21.26
C GLU A 125 -3.23 11.66 -20.01
N TYR A 126 -4.19 11.14 -19.25
CA TYR A 126 -4.54 11.71 -17.95
C TYR A 126 -3.48 11.38 -16.90
N ILE A 127 -3.33 12.33 -15.98
CA ILE A 127 -2.34 12.32 -14.91
C ILE A 127 -3.10 12.45 -13.60
N ILE A 128 -2.82 11.55 -12.67
CA ILE A 128 -3.29 11.66 -11.29
C ILE A 128 -2.24 12.44 -10.50
N VAL A 129 -2.66 13.50 -9.83
CA VAL A 129 -1.78 14.36 -9.03
C VAL A 129 -1.89 13.97 -7.56
N LEU A 130 -0.80 13.47 -6.99
CA LEU A 130 -0.75 12.83 -5.68
C LEU A 130 0.26 13.51 -4.76
N LYS A 131 0.07 13.32 -3.45
CA LYS A 131 1.07 13.67 -2.43
C LYS A 131 2.38 12.93 -2.69
N TYR A 132 3.51 13.65 -2.67
CA TYR A 132 4.81 13.06 -2.88
C TYR A 132 5.35 12.38 -1.60
N ALA A 133 5.56 11.07 -1.66
CA ALA A 133 6.17 10.29 -0.58
C ALA A 133 7.71 10.34 -0.64
N LYS A 134 8.30 11.37 -0.03
CA LYS A 134 9.75 11.63 -0.08
C LYS A 134 10.61 10.48 0.47
N LYS A 135 10.08 9.69 1.40
CA LYS A 135 10.81 8.60 2.07
C LYS A 135 10.73 7.26 1.32
N GLY A 136 9.98 7.21 0.22
CA GLY A 136 9.85 6.03 -0.62
C GLY A 136 8.92 4.97 -0.03
N ASN A 137 8.97 3.76 -0.60
CA ASN A 137 8.13 2.65 -0.15
C ASN A 137 8.72 1.89 1.05
N LEU A 138 7.88 1.06 1.70
CA LEU A 138 8.23 0.27 2.89
C LEU A 138 9.46 -0.61 2.66
N ASN A 139 9.59 -1.23 1.49
CA ASN A 139 10.76 -2.04 1.15
C ASN A 139 12.06 -1.21 1.19
N ASN A 140 12.07 -0.08 0.49
CA ASN A 140 13.24 0.80 0.43
C ASN A 140 13.55 1.42 1.80
N TRP A 141 12.52 1.74 2.58
CA TRP A 141 12.67 2.32 3.90
C TRP A 141 13.26 1.32 4.89
N ILE A 142 12.73 0.10 4.96
CA ILE A 142 13.23 -0.95 5.86
C ILE A 142 14.68 -1.30 5.53
N ASN A 143 15.02 -1.49 4.25
CA ASN A 143 16.39 -1.82 3.84
C ASN A 143 17.43 -0.75 4.25
N LYS A 144 17.02 0.51 4.41
CA LYS A 144 17.90 1.61 4.84
C LYS A 144 17.95 1.78 6.35
N ASN A 145 16.87 1.42 7.06
CA ASN A 145 16.67 1.79 8.46
C ASN A 145 16.53 0.58 9.40
N TYR A 146 16.72 -0.66 8.91
CA TYR A 146 16.47 -1.88 9.68
C TYR A 146 17.18 -1.92 11.04
N GLU A 147 18.39 -1.38 11.11
CA GLU A 147 19.17 -1.30 12.35
C GLU A 147 18.41 -0.59 13.49
N TYR A 148 17.68 0.47 13.15
CA TYR A 148 16.91 1.29 14.08
C TYR A 148 15.42 0.94 14.11
N PHE A 149 15.01 -0.09 13.36
CA PHE A 149 13.62 -0.52 13.27
C PHE A 149 13.30 -1.53 14.37
N ASP A 150 13.18 -1.02 15.60
CA ASP A 150 12.80 -1.79 16.78
C ASP A 150 11.35 -2.26 16.76
N TRP A 151 10.99 -3.15 17.68
CA TRP A 151 9.64 -3.70 17.73
C TRP A 151 8.53 -2.67 17.98
N GLN A 152 8.82 -1.56 18.66
CA GLN A 152 7.85 -0.49 18.85
C GLN A 152 7.55 0.20 17.51
N ALA A 153 8.59 0.57 16.77
CA ALA A 153 8.46 1.16 15.45
C ALA A 153 7.79 0.18 14.47
N LYS A 154 8.14 -1.12 14.51
CA LYS A 154 7.50 -2.17 13.69
C LYS A 154 6.00 -2.23 13.92
N LEU A 155 5.56 -2.22 15.17
CA LEU A 155 4.15 -2.27 15.52
C LEU A 155 3.41 -0.98 15.15
N SER A 156 4.03 0.19 15.34
CA SER A 156 3.44 1.46 14.91
C SER A 156 3.22 1.52 13.39
N VAL A 157 4.20 1.04 12.63
CA VAL A 157 4.13 0.93 11.17
C VAL A 157 2.97 0.01 10.77
N LEU A 158 2.87 -1.17 11.38
CA LEU A 158 1.79 -2.12 11.09
C LEU A 158 0.41 -1.58 11.50
N ASP A 159 0.32 -0.84 12.61
CA ASP A 159 -0.92 -0.21 13.07
C ASP A 159 -1.41 0.84 12.06
N ASN A 160 -0.52 1.68 11.52
CA ASN A 160 -0.84 2.61 10.44
C ASN A 160 -1.27 1.89 9.15
N ILE A 161 -0.56 0.83 8.77
CA ILE A 161 -0.89 0.04 7.57
C ILE A 161 -2.27 -0.61 7.70
N ILE A 162 -2.56 -1.25 8.85
CA ILE A 162 -3.84 -1.93 9.04
C ILE A 162 -5.00 -0.94 9.20
N CYS A 163 -4.77 0.25 9.77
CA CYS A 163 -5.76 1.33 9.79
C CYS A 163 -6.13 1.76 8.37
N GLY A 164 -5.14 1.95 7.48
CA GLY A 164 -5.40 2.24 6.08
C GLY A 164 -6.15 1.12 5.36
N LEU A 165 -5.79 -0.15 5.60
CA LEU A 165 -6.49 -1.28 4.98
C LEU A 165 -7.92 -1.42 5.52
N LYS A 166 -8.15 -1.11 6.80
CA LYS A 166 -9.47 -1.03 7.41
C LYS A 166 -10.33 0.05 6.77
N GLU A 167 -9.80 1.24 6.51
CA GLU A 167 -10.52 2.29 5.77
C GLU A 167 -10.97 1.81 4.38
N ILE A 168 -10.13 1.04 3.68
CA ILE A 168 -10.46 0.46 2.37
C ILE A 168 -11.58 -0.58 2.53
N HIS A 169 -11.43 -1.53 3.45
CA HIS A 169 -12.38 -2.63 3.62
C HIS A 169 -13.75 -2.17 4.14
N GLN A 170 -13.80 -1.15 4.98
CA GLN A 170 -15.06 -0.53 5.44
C GLN A 170 -15.86 0.11 4.32
N LYS A 171 -15.21 0.53 3.23
CA LYS A 171 -15.86 1.02 2.01
C LYS A 171 -16.29 -0.12 1.07
N ASN A 172 -16.25 -1.38 1.53
CA ASN A 172 -16.46 -2.59 0.74
C ASN A 172 -15.51 -2.68 -0.48
N MET A 173 -14.33 -2.10 -0.35
CA MET A 173 -13.30 -2.14 -1.39
C MET A 173 -12.23 -3.19 -1.08
N VAL A 174 -11.45 -3.51 -2.10
CA VAL A 174 -10.33 -4.44 -2.10
C VAL A 174 -9.15 -3.75 -2.78
N HIS A 175 -7.95 -3.95 -2.26
CA HIS A 175 -6.74 -3.32 -2.79
C HIS A 175 -6.28 -3.98 -4.11
N HIS A 176 -6.31 -5.32 -4.18
CA HIS A 176 -5.89 -6.21 -5.28
C HIS A 176 -4.39 -6.38 -5.50
N ASP A 177 -3.56 -5.42 -5.11
CA ASP A 177 -2.10 -5.51 -5.28
C ASP A 177 -1.38 -5.05 -4.01
N PHE A 178 -1.77 -5.62 -2.86
CA PHE A 178 -1.29 -5.15 -1.56
C PHE A 178 0.08 -5.75 -1.24
N HIS A 179 1.12 -4.92 -1.24
CA HIS A 179 2.48 -5.36 -0.95
C HIS A 179 3.35 -4.19 -0.48
N THR A 180 4.58 -4.48 -0.06
CA THR A 180 5.52 -3.51 0.53
C THR A 180 5.87 -2.35 -0.42
N GLY A 181 5.92 -2.60 -1.73
CA GLY A 181 6.07 -1.56 -2.76
C GLY A 181 4.93 -0.53 -2.85
N ASN A 182 3.71 -0.86 -2.42
CA ASN A 182 2.52 0.01 -2.47
C ASN A 182 2.19 0.64 -1.10
N ILE A 183 3.14 0.58 -0.16
CA ILE A 183 3.06 1.21 1.16
C ILE A 183 4.15 2.27 1.18
N LEU A 184 3.77 3.54 1.31
CA LEU A 184 4.67 4.68 1.16
C LEU A 184 4.85 5.43 2.48
N PHE A 185 6.08 5.82 2.78
CA PHE A 185 6.40 6.72 3.89
C PHE A 185 6.29 8.19 3.45
N LEU A 186 5.42 8.93 4.14
CA LEU A 186 5.23 10.37 3.93
C LEU A 186 6.26 11.20 4.71
N SER A 187 6.65 10.75 5.90
CA SER A 187 7.62 11.40 6.79
C SER A 187 8.45 10.37 7.57
N ASP A 188 9.40 10.85 8.37
CA ASP A 188 10.11 9.99 9.33
C ASP A 188 9.19 9.55 10.47
N ILE A 189 9.53 8.44 11.12
CA ILE A 189 8.86 7.92 12.32
C ILE A 189 9.36 8.73 13.53
N ILE A 190 8.94 9.99 13.62
CA ILE A 190 9.32 10.90 14.72
C ILE A 190 8.13 11.14 15.64
N ASP A 191 6.93 11.22 15.07
CA ASP A 191 5.69 11.44 15.81
C ASP A 191 4.76 10.24 15.62
N PHE A 192 4.69 9.41 16.65
CA PHE A 192 3.84 8.22 16.70
C PHE A 192 2.34 8.54 16.70
N ASN A 193 1.95 9.82 16.82
CA ASN A 193 0.57 10.29 16.80
C ASN A 193 0.11 10.80 15.43
N MET A 194 0.98 10.77 14.41
CA MET A 194 0.69 11.26 13.06
C MET A 194 0.74 10.15 12.02
N ASN A 195 -0.07 10.26 10.97
CA ASN A 195 0.00 9.35 9.83
C ASN A 195 1.27 9.63 9.02
N TYR A 196 2.27 8.77 9.16
CA TYR A 196 3.51 8.82 8.38
C TYR A 196 3.55 7.76 7.27
N ILE A 197 2.51 6.93 7.14
CA ILE A 197 2.34 5.93 6.08
C ILE A 197 1.06 6.18 5.27
N SER A 198 1.16 5.92 3.98
CA SER A 198 0.00 5.84 3.08
C SER A 198 0.03 4.58 2.22
N ILE A 199 -1.13 3.94 2.05
CA ILE A 199 -1.39 2.92 1.05
C ILE A 199 -1.63 3.62 -0.29
N SER A 200 -0.84 3.27 -1.31
CA SER A 200 -0.97 3.78 -2.68
C SER A 200 -1.59 2.76 -3.61
N ASP A 201 -1.94 3.18 -4.82
CA ASP A 201 -2.26 2.28 -5.95
C ASP A 201 -3.50 1.38 -5.78
N ILE A 202 -4.41 1.80 -4.90
CA ILE A 202 -5.70 1.13 -4.67
C ILE A 202 -6.46 0.99 -5.98
N GLY A 203 -6.67 -0.25 -6.44
CA GLY A 203 -7.43 -0.53 -7.65
C GLY A 203 -6.74 -0.12 -8.96
N LEU A 204 -5.43 0.15 -8.94
CA LEU A 204 -4.61 0.44 -10.13
C LEU A 204 -3.83 -0.78 -10.63
N TYR A 205 -4.26 -1.99 -10.27
CA TYR A 205 -3.58 -3.26 -10.58
C TYR A 205 -3.65 -3.68 -12.07
N ARG A 206 -4.47 -3.01 -12.88
CA ARG A 206 -4.64 -3.30 -14.32
C ARG A 206 -4.81 -2.03 -15.15
N GLU A 207 -4.47 -2.17 -16.42
CA GLU A 207 -4.63 -1.15 -17.46
C GLU A 207 -6.08 -0.62 -17.54
N VAL A 208 -6.23 0.66 -17.90
CA VAL A 208 -7.54 1.27 -18.14
C VAL A 208 -8.14 0.67 -19.41
N GLY A 209 -9.38 0.18 -19.34
CA GLY A 209 -10.08 -0.41 -20.48
C GLY A 209 -9.87 -1.92 -20.68
N ASN A 210 -8.97 -2.56 -19.91
CA ASN A 210 -8.84 -4.02 -19.92
C ASN A 210 -9.98 -4.67 -19.13
N LYS A 211 -10.88 -5.35 -19.85
CA LYS A 211 -12.06 -6.05 -19.31
C LYS A 211 -11.81 -7.51 -18.96
N ASP A 212 -10.61 -8.03 -19.18
CA ASP A 212 -10.30 -9.42 -18.92
C ASP A 212 -10.08 -9.64 -17.42
N GLU A 213 -11.16 -10.06 -16.76
CA GLU A 213 -11.21 -10.36 -15.32
C GLU A 213 -10.44 -11.63 -14.95
N MET A 214 -9.97 -12.43 -15.92
CA MET A 214 -9.13 -13.61 -15.66
C MET A 214 -7.65 -13.26 -15.45
N ASN A 215 -7.22 -12.03 -15.75
CA ASN A 215 -5.81 -11.66 -15.57
C ASN A 215 -5.48 -11.43 -14.10
N ILE A 216 -4.53 -12.22 -13.61
CA ILE A 216 -3.97 -12.13 -12.27
C ILE A 216 -2.74 -11.21 -12.37
N TYR A 217 -2.81 -10.08 -11.69
CA TYR A 217 -1.69 -9.16 -11.55
C TYR A 217 -1.24 -9.10 -10.08
N GLY A 218 0.06 -8.95 -9.88
CA GLY A 218 0.62 -8.56 -8.60
C GLY A 218 2.02 -9.10 -8.38
N VAL A 219 2.46 -9.06 -7.12
CA VAL A 219 3.74 -9.62 -6.68
C VAL A 219 3.51 -11.01 -6.12
N MET A 220 3.90 -12.06 -6.87
CA MET A 220 3.54 -13.46 -6.61
C MET A 220 3.58 -13.90 -5.12
N PRO A 221 4.66 -13.64 -4.35
CA PRO A 221 4.69 -13.94 -2.91
C PRO A 221 3.54 -13.38 -2.06
N TYR A 222 3.00 -12.22 -2.44
CA TYR A 222 1.91 -11.54 -1.75
C TYR A 222 0.52 -11.94 -2.28
N VAL A 223 0.44 -12.62 -3.43
CA VAL A 223 -0.84 -13.03 -4.02
C VAL A 223 -1.34 -14.29 -3.32
N ALA A 224 -2.59 -14.24 -2.84
CA ALA A 224 -3.21 -15.32 -2.09
C ALA A 224 -3.39 -16.60 -2.95
N PRO A 225 -3.30 -17.80 -2.36
CA PRO A 225 -3.32 -19.06 -3.11
C PRO A 225 -4.61 -19.27 -3.92
N GLU A 226 -5.76 -18.81 -3.43
CA GLU A 226 -7.02 -18.88 -4.16
C GLU A 226 -7.03 -17.97 -5.39
N VAL A 227 -6.36 -16.81 -5.32
CA VAL A 227 -6.23 -15.88 -6.45
C VAL A 227 -5.27 -16.44 -7.49
N LEU A 228 -4.16 -17.08 -7.07
CA LEU A 228 -3.26 -17.80 -7.98
C LEU A 228 -3.98 -18.96 -8.69
N LYS A 229 -4.96 -19.60 -8.03
CA LYS A 229 -5.89 -20.60 -8.60
C LYS A 229 -7.05 -19.98 -9.38
N GLY A 230 -6.94 -18.72 -9.79
CA GLY A 230 -7.91 -18.04 -10.66
C GLY A 230 -9.27 -17.75 -10.02
N LYS A 231 -9.43 -17.91 -8.70
CA LYS A 231 -10.65 -17.48 -8.00
C LYS A 231 -10.69 -15.96 -7.87
N LEU A 232 -11.89 -15.43 -7.67
CA LEU A 232 -12.10 -14.00 -7.48
C LEU A 232 -11.30 -13.48 -6.29
N TYR A 233 -10.70 -12.31 -6.47
CA TYR A 233 -9.99 -11.61 -5.40
C TYR A 233 -11.01 -11.05 -4.39
N THR A 234 -10.75 -11.25 -3.10
CA THR A 234 -11.62 -10.81 -2.00
C THR A 234 -10.82 -10.01 -0.95
N GLN A 235 -11.52 -9.44 0.04
CA GLN A 235 -10.86 -8.81 1.19
C GLN A 235 -9.94 -9.79 1.95
N ALA A 236 -10.27 -11.09 1.99
CA ALA A 236 -9.44 -12.11 2.60
C ALA A 236 -8.08 -12.28 1.88
N ALA A 237 -7.98 -11.97 0.58
CA ALA A 237 -6.71 -11.97 -0.14
C ALA A 237 -5.83 -10.76 0.20
N ASP A 238 -6.41 -9.61 0.54
CA ASP A 238 -5.66 -8.50 1.14
C ASP A 238 -5.14 -8.86 2.55
N ILE A 239 -5.91 -9.64 3.33
CA ILE A 239 -5.45 -10.14 4.64
C ILE A 239 -4.27 -11.11 4.49
N TYR A 240 -4.31 -12.00 3.49
CA TYR A 240 -3.16 -12.84 3.13
C TYR A 240 -1.92 -11.99 2.82
N SER A 241 -2.09 -10.98 1.98
CA SER A 241 -1.05 -10.03 1.61
C SER A 241 -0.48 -9.31 2.85
N PHE A 242 -1.34 -8.92 3.79
CA PHE A 242 -0.93 -8.33 5.07
C PHE A 242 -0.10 -9.31 5.91
N GLY A 243 -0.44 -10.61 5.93
CA GLY A 243 0.39 -11.64 6.57
C GLY A 243 1.82 -11.71 6.00
N MET A 244 1.97 -11.55 4.68
CA MET A 244 3.28 -11.47 4.02
C MET A 244 4.02 -10.15 4.31
N ILE A 245 3.29 -9.05 4.51
CA ILE A 245 3.87 -7.78 4.99
C ILE A 245 4.35 -7.92 6.44
N MET A 246 3.58 -8.59 7.30
CA MET A 246 3.99 -8.90 8.67
C MET A 246 5.31 -9.70 8.67
N TYR A 247 5.42 -10.73 7.83
CA TYR A 247 6.68 -11.47 7.66
C TYR A 247 7.85 -10.54 7.32
N PHE A 248 7.69 -9.67 6.33
CA PHE A 248 8.71 -8.70 5.93
C PHE A 248 9.09 -7.73 7.06
N VAL A 249 8.12 -7.22 7.82
CA VAL A 249 8.36 -6.32 8.96
C VAL A 249 9.11 -7.02 10.09
N ALA A 250 8.79 -8.29 10.35
CA ALA A 250 9.46 -9.09 11.38
C ALA A 250 10.92 -9.37 11.02
N THR A 251 11.19 -9.88 9.82
CA THR A 251 12.49 -10.43 9.43
C THR A 251 13.38 -9.45 8.67
N GLY A 252 12.79 -8.42 8.05
CA GLY A 252 13.45 -7.58 7.05
C GLY A 252 13.74 -8.29 5.72
N GLN A 253 13.27 -9.54 5.55
CA GLN A 253 13.49 -10.35 4.36
C GLN A 253 12.21 -10.44 3.54
N GLN A 254 12.34 -10.28 2.23
CA GLN A 254 11.20 -10.46 1.34
C GLN A 254 10.69 -11.92 1.40
N PRO A 255 9.36 -12.15 1.36
CA PRO A 255 8.82 -13.50 1.33
C PRO A 255 9.35 -14.25 0.09
N PHE A 256 9.84 -15.48 0.30
CA PHE A 256 10.41 -16.33 -0.75
C PHE A 256 11.63 -15.73 -1.49
N HIS A 257 12.43 -14.88 -0.83
CA HIS A 257 13.60 -14.23 -1.45
C HIS A 257 14.67 -15.18 -1.99
N ASN A 258 14.67 -16.43 -1.55
CA ASN A 258 15.69 -17.42 -1.85
C ASN A 258 15.37 -18.31 -3.07
N CYS A 259 14.23 -18.13 -3.74
CA CYS A 259 13.86 -18.94 -4.91
C CYS A 259 13.40 -18.09 -6.11
N ALA A 260 13.25 -18.74 -7.26
CA ALA A 260 12.69 -18.11 -8.45
C ALA A 260 11.18 -17.88 -8.27
N HIS A 261 10.68 -16.74 -8.74
CA HIS A 261 9.24 -16.49 -8.77
C HIS A 261 8.66 -17.02 -10.09
N ASP A 262 8.50 -18.34 -10.17
CA ASP A 262 8.05 -19.06 -11.35
C ASP A 262 6.82 -19.94 -11.06
N HIS A 263 6.52 -20.87 -11.96
CA HIS A 263 5.41 -21.81 -11.78
C HIS A 263 5.58 -22.71 -10.54
N HIS A 264 6.81 -23.09 -10.18
CA HIS A 264 7.06 -23.94 -9.02
C HIS A 264 6.72 -23.20 -7.72
N LEU A 265 7.14 -21.94 -7.59
CA LEU A 265 6.76 -21.15 -6.42
C LEU A 265 5.24 -20.95 -6.35
N ALA A 266 4.58 -20.66 -7.48
CA ALA A 266 3.12 -20.52 -7.50
C ALA A 266 2.42 -21.82 -7.03
N LEU A 267 2.90 -22.98 -7.49
CA LEU A 267 2.42 -24.29 -7.06
C LEU A 267 2.65 -24.53 -5.55
N ASP A 268 3.83 -24.20 -5.04
CA ASP A 268 4.20 -24.37 -3.63
C ASP A 268 3.32 -23.50 -2.72
N ILE A 269 3.08 -22.24 -3.08
CA ILE A 269 2.15 -21.35 -2.36
C ILE A 269 0.75 -21.98 -2.32
N CYS A 270 0.27 -22.48 -3.45
CA CYS A 270 -1.03 -23.14 -3.58
C CYS A 270 -1.16 -24.46 -2.79
N LYS A 271 -0.02 -25.12 -2.49
CA LYS A 271 0.09 -26.32 -1.63
C LYS A 271 0.26 -25.99 -0.15
N GLY A 272 0.32 -24.70 0.21
CA GLY A 272 0.43 -24.27 1.60
C GLY A 272 1.86 -24.03 2.08
N VAL A 273 2.86 -24.05 1.19
CA VAL A 273 4.23 -23.66 1.55
C VAL A 273 4.24 -22.17 1.92
N ARG A 274 4.96 -21.81 2.98
CA ARG A 274 5.10 -20.45 3.50
C ARG A 274 6.56 -20.17 3.88
N PRO A 275 6.99 -18.90 3.93
CA PRO A 275 8.31 -18.55 4.43
C PRO A 275 8.52 -19.00 5.88
N GLU A 276 9.71 -19.49 6.20
CA GLU A 276 10.07 -19.88 7.56
C GLU A 276 10.39 -18.64 8.40
N ILE A 277 9.96 -18.65 9.67
CA ILE A 277 10.28 -17.64 10.67
C ILE A 277 10.77 -18.34 11.94
N TYR A 278 11.91 -17.89 12.47
CA TYR A 278 12.47 -18.44 13.69
C TYR A 278 11.85 -17.75 14.91
N GLU A 279 11.37 -18.51 15.90
CA GLU A 279 10.59 -17.94 17.02
C GLU A 279 11.28 -16.79 17.78
N PRO A 280 12.61 -16.79 18.01
CA PRO A 280 13.30 -15.62 18.57
C PRO A 280 13.26 -14.34 17.72
N GLU A 281 13.05 -14.44 16.41
CA GLU A 281 12.99 -13.27 15.53
C GLU A 281 11.73 -12.44 15.75
N ALA A 282 10.62 -13.07 16.17
CA ALA A 282 9.35 -12.40 16.39
C ALA A 282 8.51 -13.03 17.51
N PRO A 283 7.76 -12.23 18.29
CA PRO A 283 6.91 -12.74 19.37
C PRO A 283 5.94 -13.83 18.92
N ARG A 284 5.67 -14.80 19.79
CA ARG A 284 4.75 -15.91 19.48
C ARG A 284 3.34 -15.41 19.16
N CYS A 285 2.84 -14.41 19.88
CA CYS A 285 1.54 -13.78 19.58
C CYS A 285 1.49 -13.18 18.17
N TYR A 286 2.59 -12.55 17.75
CA TYR A 286 2.76 -11.99 16.42
C TYR A 286 2.80 -13.08 15.34
N ILE A 287 3.62 -14.11 15.53
CA ILE A 287 3.74 -15.25 14.61
C ILE A 287 2.39 -15.94 14.44
N ASN A 288 1.64 -16.13 15.52
CA ASN A 288 0.31 -16.75 15.47
C ASN A 288 -0.67 -15.93 14.64
N LEU A 289 -0.72 -14.60 14.81
CA LEU A 289 -1.57 -13.73 14.00
C LEU A 289 -1.15 -13.75 12.53
N MET A 290 0.15 -13.57 12.27
CA MET A 290 0.72 -13.63 10.92
C MET A 290 0.33 -14.93 10.22
N LYS A 291 0.43 -16.07 10.94
CA LYS A 291 0.07 -17.38 10.40
C LYS A 291 -1.41 -17.55 10.11
N LYS A 292 -2.28 -16.95 10.91
CA LYS A 292 -3.73 -16.90 10.62
C LYS A 292 -4.03 -16.03 9.39
N CYS A 293 -3.34 -14.90 9.23
CA CYS A 293 -3.54 -14.00 8.09
C CYS A 293 -3.24 -14.68 6.75
N TRP A 294 -2.18 -15.50 6.67
CA TRP A 294 -1.76 -16.14 5.42
C TRP A 294 -2.27 -17.60 5.24
N ASP A 295 -3.33 -17.98 5.95
CA ASP A 295 -3.93 -19.33 5.85
C ASP A 295 -4.30 -19.65 4.40
N SER A 296 -4.17 -20.91 3.99
CA SER A 296 -4.50 -21.33 2.63
C SER A 296 -5.99 -21.23 2.34
N ASP A 297 -6.85 -21.46 3.33
CA ASP A 297 -8.29 -21.26 3.20
C ASP A 297 -8.63 -19.80 3.57
N PRO A 298 -9.19 -19.00 2.64
CA PRO A 298 -9.59 -17.63 2.94
C PRO A 298 -10.61 -17.51 4.07
N ASN A 299 -11.42 -18.55 4.35
CA ASN A 299 -12.41 -18.53 5.44
C ASN A 299 -11.79 -18.66 6.83
N ASN A 300 -10.58 -19.21 6.93
CA ASN A 300 -9.85 -19.31 8.20
C ASN A 300 -9.10 -18.02 8.55
N ARG A 301 -9.00 -17.08 7.60
CA ARG A 301 -8.31 -15.81 7.82
C ARG A 301 -9.20 -14.88 8.66
N PRO A 302 -8.62 -14.15 9.62
CA PRO A 302 -9.35 -13.15 10.39
C PRO A 302 -9.84 -12.03 9.48
N ASN A 303 -10.96 -11.42 9.83
CA ASN A 303 -11.40 -10.21 9.13
C ASN A 303 -10.59 -8.98 9.57
N ILE A 304 -10.73 -7.90 8.81
CA ILE A 304 -9.94 -6.67 9.03
C ILE A 304 -10.09 -6.06 10.43
N PHE A 305 -11.26 -6.20 11.07
CA PHE A 305 -11.50 -5.67 12.42
C PHE A 305 -10.77 -6.49 13.47
N GLU A 306 -10.75 -7.81 13.33
CA GLU A 306 -10.01 -8.71 14.21
C GLU A 306 -8.49 -8.45 14.13
N VAL A 307 -7.96 -8.33 12.90
CA VAL A 307 -6.54 -8.02 12.69
C VAL A 307 -6.18 -6.65 13.26
N ASN A 308 -6.97 -5.61 12.96
CA ASN A 308 -6.73 -4.27 13.50
C ASN A 308 -6.73 -4.25 15.03
N ASN A 309 -7.73 -4.87 15.68
CA ASN A 309 -7.79 -4.94 17.13
C ASN A 309 -6.55 -5.60 17.75
N LEU A 310 -6.08 -6.71 17.16
CA LEU A 310 -4.90 -7.41 17.66
C LEU A 310 -3.61 -6.60 17.46
N ILE A 311 -3.42 -6.00 16.28
CA ILE A 311 -2.24 -5.16 16.00
C ILE A 311 -2.21 -3.93 16.92
N THR A 312 -3.35 -3.25 17.10
CA THR A 312 -3.44 -2.11 18.02
C THR A 312 -3.19 -2.53 19.47
N SER A 313 -3.68 -3.69 19.91
CA SER A 313 -3.40 -4.20 21.26
C SER A 313 -1.91 -4.52 21.44
N PHE A 314 -1.24 -5.09 20.43
CA PHE A 314 0.21 -5.30 20.46
C PHE A 314 0.96 -3.97 20.58
N TYR A 315 0.60 -2.97 19.76
CA TYR A 315 1.23 -1.65 19.73
C TYR A 315 1.07 -0.89 21.07
N LYS A 316 -0.11 -0.95 21.68
CA LYS A 316 -0.34 -0.36 23.00
C LYS A 316 0.46 -1.05 24.10
N SER A 317 0.48 -2.38 24.07
CA SER A 317 1.18 -3.21 25.06
C SER A 317 2.71 -3.11 24.96
N SER A 318 3.26 -2.66 23.83
CA SER A 318 4.71 -2.58 23.61
C SER A 318 5.36 -1.27 24.10
N GLY A 319 4.57 -0.26 24.53
CA GLY A 319 5.07 0.78 25.45
C GLY A 319 5.15 2.23 24.94
N VAL A 320 4.05 2.80 24.42
CA VAL A 320 3.96 4.27 24.21
C VAL A 320 2.99 4.96 25.19
N ASP A 321 1.95 4.28 25.64
CA ASP A 321 1.04 4.83 26.66
C ASP A 321 1.54 4.47 28.06
N PHE A 322 2.15 5.44 28.74
CA PHE A 322 2.62 5.37 30.14
C PHE A 322 1.57 4.95 31.19
N TYR A 323 0.33 4.64 30.78
CA TYR A 323 -0.79 4.42 31.68
C TYR A 323 -1.50 3.07 31.53
N ILE A 324 -1.27 2.26 30.48
CA ILE A 324 -1.93 0.95 30.36
C ILE A 324 -1.03 -0.06 29.63
N VAL A 325 -0.31 -0.91 30.38
CA VAL A 325 0.08 -2.22 29.85
C VAL A 325 -1.20 -3.06 29.86
N GLU A 326 -1.82 -3.25 28.69
CA GLU A 326 -3.05 -4.06 28.58
C GLU A 326 -2.76 -5.55 28.87
N ASN A 327 -1.52 -6.02 28.62
CA ASN A 327 -1.15 -7.42 28.79
C ASN A 327 0.37 -7.62 29.02
N GLU A 328 0.76 -7.97 30.25
CA GLU A 328 2.17 -8.20 30.65
C GLU A 328 2.84 -9.34 29.88
N GLU A 329 2.10 -10.38 29.50
CA GLU A 329 2.66 -11.51 28.73
C GLU A 329 3.08 -11.07 27.33
N ILE A 330 2.23 -10.27 26.67
CA ILE A 330 2.52 -9.71 25.34
C ILE A 330 3.75 -8.81 25.41
N GLU A 331 3.79 -7.89 26.37
CA GLU A 331 4.93 -6.99 26.58
C GLU A 331 6.25 -7.78 26.73
N MET A 332 6.25 -8.83 27.56
CA MET A 332 7.42 -9.67 27.77
C MET A 332 7.87 -10.38 26.48
N GLN A 333 6.95 -10.83 25.63
CA GLN A 333 7.30 -11.45 24.36
C GLN A 333 8.00 -10.45 23.42
N PHE A 334 7.49 -9.22 23.31
CA PHE A 334 8.09 -8.17 22.48
C PHE A 334 9.47 -7.74 23.01
N LYS A 335 9.65 -7.60 24.33
CA LYS A 335 10.96 -7.31 24.94
C LYS A 335 12.01 -8.37 24.59
N LYS A 336 11.67 -9.65 24.70
CA LYS A 336 12.57 -10.77 24.34
C LYS A 336 12.95 -10.76 22.87
N ALA A 337 11.98 -10.52 21.98
CA ALA A 337 12.25 -10.43 20.55
C ALA A 337 13.13 -9.22 20.21
N GLU A 338 12.99 -8.11 20.93
CA GLU A 338 13.83 -6.91 20.78
C GLU A 338 15.27 -7.14 21.26
N GLU A 339 15.47 -7.86 22.38
CA GLU A 339 16.79 -8.28 22.83
C GLU A 339 17.48 -9.18 21.80
N TYR A 340 16.75 -10.15 21.23
CA TYR A 340 17.26 -11.01 20.17
C TYR A 340 17.63 -10.22 18.91
N ARG A 341 16.77 -9.28 18.48
CA ARG A 341 17.02 -8.41 17.33
C ARG A 341 18.32 -7.64 17.53
N LYS A 342 18.52 -7.01 18.69
CA LYS A 342 19.74 -6.26 19.04
C LYS A 342 20.99 -7.14 19.02
N ALA A 343 20.90 -8.36 19.53
CA ALA A 343 22.01 -9.31 19.50
C ALA A 343 22.35 -9.82 18.08
N SER A 344 21.37 -9.80 17.16
CA SER A 344 21.48 -10.43 15.83
C SER A 344 21.66 -9.44 14.67
N ILE A 345 21.83 -8.14 14.94
CA ILE A 345 21.88 -7.07 13.91
C ILE A 345 22.87 -7.37 12.78
N SER A 346 24.07 -7.86 13.11
CA SER A 346 25.13 -8.15 12.12
C SER A 346 24.74 -9.28 11.16
N SER A 347 24.12 -10.34 11.68
CA SER A 347 23.62 -11.47 10.89
C SER A 347 22.46 -11.05 9.98
N ILE A 348 21.56 -10.17 10.47
CA ILE A 348 20.39 -9.73 9.71
C ILE A 348 20.78 -8.92 8.46
N LYS A 349 21.82 -8.08 8.55
CA LYS A 349 22.34 -7.33 7.39
C LYS A 349 22.82 -8.24 6.26
N ASN A 350 23.35 -9.43 6.58
CA ASN A 350 23.81 -10.38 5.57
C ASN A 350 22.64 -11.04 4.83
N TYR A 351 21.51 -11.30 5.49
CA TYR A 351 20.34 -11.90 4.85
C TYR A 351 19.66 -10.98 3.84
N GLN A 352 19.69 -9.66 4.05
CA GLN A 352 19.15 -8.68 3.10
C GLN A 352 19.89 -8.64 1.76
N ALA A 353 21.10 -9.22 1.66
CA ALA A 353 21.95 -9.18 0.47
C ALA A 353 21.71 -10.35 -0.52
N ALA A 354 21.08 -11.45 -0.10
CA ALA A 354 20.94 -12.66 -0.91
C ALA A 354 19.52 -12.83 -1.47
N ILE A 355 19.17 -12.03 -2.48
CA ILE A 355 17.93 -12.21 -3.25
C ILE A 355 18.26 -13.07 -4.48
N HIS A 356 17.49 -14.13 -4.69
CA HIS A 356 17.59 -14.96 -5.88
C HIS A 356 17.39 -14.10 -7.14
N SER A 357 18.24 -14.29 -8.16
CA SER A 357 18.25 -13.42 -9.35
C SER A 357 16.92 -13.41 -10.14
N GLN A 358 16.10 -14.44 -9.97
CA GLN A 358 14.76 -14.57 -10.58
C GLN A 358 13.61 -14.27 -9.61
N ALA A 359 13.90 -13.78 -8.39
CA ALA A 359 12.89 -13.25 -7.49
C ALA A 359 12.49 -11.84 -7.93
N ILE A 360 11.18 -11.61 -8.10
CA ILE A 360 10.62 -10.37 -8.62
C ILE A 360 9.58 -9.81 -7.64
N TYR A 361 9.86 -8.61 -7.13
CA TYR A 361 9.05 -7.89 -6.15
C TYR A 361 8.34 -6.66 -6.72
N THR A 362 8.13 -6.66 -8.04
CA THR A 362 7.34 -5.66 -8.76
C THR A 362 6.15 -6.33 -9.42
N SER A 363 5.01 -5.64 -9.43
CA SER A 363 3.76 -6.19 -9.94
C SER A 363 3.86 -6.51 -11.42
N ARG A 364 3.39 -7.70 -11.81
CA ARG A 364 3.38 -8.18 -13.20
C ARG A 364 2.21 -9.13 -13.43
N LEU A 365 1.95 -9.44 -14.70
CA LEU A 365 1.00 -10.48 -15.10
C LEU A 365 1.51 -11.86 -14.63
N LEU A 366 0.69 -12.58 -13.86
CA LEU A 366 1.04 -13.88 -13.29
C LEU A 366 0.45 -15.06 -14.05
N ASN A 367 -0.50 -14.84 -14.96
CA ASN A 367 -1.13 -15.89 -15.78
C ASN A 367 -0.12 -16.85 -16.45
N PRO A 368 1.05 -16.42 -16.97
CA PRO A 368 2.04 -17.35 -17.52
C PRO A 368 2.52 -18.42 -16.53
N PHE A 369 2.43 -18.18 -15.23
CA PHE A 369 2.89 -19.08 -14.16
C PHE A 369 1.73 -19.87 -13.51
N THR A 370 0.47 -19.53 -13.80
CA THR A 370 -0.69 -20.07 -13.09
C THR A 370 -1.65 -20.91 -13.95
N LYS A 371 -1.39 -21.05 -15.25
CA LYS A 371 -2.34 -21.68 -16.22
C LYS A 371 -2.87 -23.05 -15.77
N ASP A 372 -2.03 -23.87 -15.16
CA ASP A 372 -2.37 -25.25 -14.81
C ASP A 372 -2.86 -25.41 -13.35
N LEU A 373 -2.85 -24.33 -12.56
CA LEU A 373 -3.26 -24.33 -11.15
C LEU A 373 -4.79 -24.33 -10.97
N ASN A 374 -5.54 -24.00 -12.03
CA ASN A 374 -7.01 -24.01 -12.02
C ASN A 374 -7.62 -25.41 -12.13
N SER A 375 -6.82 -26.44 -12.44
CA SER A 375 -7.35 -27.79 -12.53
C SER A 375 -7.67 -28.32 -11.12
N GLU A 376 -8.89 -28.85 -10.94
CA GLU A 376 -9.34 -29.54 -9.72
C GLU A 376 -8.43 -30.73 -9.32
N CYS A 377 -7.44 -31.08 -10.15
CA CYS A 377 -6.44 -32.13 -9.91
C CYS A 377 -5.40 -31.84 -8.84
N LEU A 378 -5.34 -30.64 -8.25
CA LEU A 378 -4.45 -30.38 -7.11
C LEU A 378 -4.85 -31.16 -5.85
N ASP A 379 -6.13 -31.54 -5.74
CA ASP A 379 -6.63 -32.38 -4.65
C ASP A 379 -6.46 -33.90 -4.94
N CYS A 380 -5.97 -34.28 -6.13
CA CYS A 380 -5.78 -35.68 -6.53
C CYS A 380 -4.34 -36.21 -6.39
N VAL A 381 -3.41 -35.41 -5.83
CA VAL A 381 -2.00 -35.81 -5.65
C VAL A 381 -1.58 -35.79 -4.16
N ILE A 382 -2.54 -36.00 -3.25
CA ILE A 382 -2.26 -36.25 -1.83
C ILE A 382 -2.44 -37.74 -1.54
#